data_AF-J9FS74-F1
#
_entry.id   AF-J9FS74-F1
#
_cell.length_a   1.000
_cell.length_b   1.000
_cell.length_c   1.000
_cell.angle_alpha   90.00
_cell.angle_beta   90.00
_cell.angle_gamma   90.00
#
_symmetry.space_group_name_H-M   'P 1'
#
loop_
_entity.id
_entity.type
_entity.pdbx_description
1 polymer ?
#
loop_
_entity_poly.entity_id
_entity_poly.type
_entity_poly.pdbx_seq_one_letter_code
_entity_poly.pdbx_strand_id
1 'polypeptide(L)'
;KFFDYGVTLPVKEDVIAKFKENTVKGSQFKQPLLEFSGACAGCGETPYAKLITQLFGDRMYIANATGCSSIWGNSSPSTPYTVNAKGQGPAWSNSLFEDNAEFGYGMLLA
;
A
#
# COMPACT_ATOMS: atom_id res chain seq x y z
N LYS A 1 0.13 -24.44 1.64
CA LYS A 1 1.34 -25.22 1.27
C LYS A 1 2.24 -24.46 0.28
N PHE A 2 1.81 -24.23 -0.97
CA PHE A 2 2.67 -23.52 -1.94
C PHE A 2 2.79 -22.02 -1.67
N PHE A 3 1.69 -21.37 -1.29
CA PHE A 3 1.71 -19.96 -0.87
C PHE A 3 2.65 -19.77 0.33
N ASP A 4 2.44 -20.55 1.40
CA ASP A 4 3.27 -20.50 2.61
C ASP A 4 4.77 -20.68 2.29
N TYR A 5 5.12 -21.62 1.40
CA TYR A 5 6.50 -21.79 0.95
C TYR A 5 7.00 -20.60 0.12
N GLY A 6 6.16 -20.01 -0.74
CA GLY A 6 6.53 -18.84 -1.54
C GLY A 6 6.88 -17.62 -0.69
N VAL A 7 6.17 -17.42 0.43
CA VAL A 7 6.40 -16.32 1.38
C VAL A 7 7.74 -16.46 2.13
N THR A 8 8.26 -17.68 2.31
CA THR A 8 9.55 -17.90 3.00
C THR A 8 10.77 -17.73 2.10
N LEU A 9 10.59 -17.54 0.79
CA LEU A 9 11.70 -17.40 -0.14
C LEU A 9 12.44 -16.07 0.09
N PRO A 10 13.79 -16.08 0.07
CA PRO A 10 14.56 -14.85 0.18
C PRO A 10 14.36 -13.96 -1.05
N VAL A 11 14.45 -12.65 -0.83
CA VAL A 11 14.41 -11.65 -1.90
C VAL A 11 15.65 -11.81 -2.80
N LYS A 12 15.43 -11.92 -4.11
CA LYS A 12 16.50 -12.09 -5.11
C LYS A 12 16.99 -10.75 -5.64
N GLU A 13 17.80 -10.06 -4.84
CA GLU A 13 18.29 -8.70 -5.14
C GLU A 13 18.98 -8.59 -6.52
N ASP A 14 19.72 -9.61 -6.93
CA ASP A 14 20.41 -9.69 -8.23
C ASP A 14 19.44 -9.69 -9.43
N VAL A 15 18.25 -10.24 -9.25
CA VAL A 15 17.18 -10.25 -10.26
C VAL A 15 16.47 -8.91 -10.27
N ILE A 16 16.14 -8.37 -9.10
CA ILE A 16 15.42 -7.09 -8.96
C ILE A 16 16.23 -5.95 -9.57
N ALA A 17 17.54 -5.92 -9.33
CA ALA A 17 18.45 -4.90 -9.85
C ALA A 17 18.45 -4.78 -11.40
N LYS A 18 17.98 -5.82 -12.11
CA LYS A 18 17.88 -5.83 -13.59
C LYS A 18 16.65 -5.11 -14.12
N PHE A 19 15.67 -4.79 -13.27
CA PHE A 19 14.42 -4.16 -13.67
C PHE A 19 14.26 -2.80 -13.00
N LYS A 20 14.06 -1.75 -13.81
CA LYS A 20 13.72 -0.43 -13.28
C LYS A 20 12.36 -0.47 -12.58
N GLU A 21 12.29 0.09 -11.38
CA GLU A 21 11.09 0.04 -10.54
C GLU A 21 9.87 0.73 -11.16
N ASN A 22 10.08 1.76 -11.99
CA ASN A 22 9.02 2.48 -12.70
C ASN A 22 8.53 1.79 -13.99
N THR A 23 8.91 0.52 -14.20
CA THR A 23 8.35 -0.32 -15.26
C THR A 23 7.28 -1.23 -14.70
N VAL A 24 6.36 -1.68 -15.55
CA VAL A 24 5.31 -2.64 -15.16
C VAL A 24 5.93 -3.88 -14.50
N LYS A 25 6.98 -4.45 -15.08
CA LYS A 25 7.64 -5.64 -14.53
C LYS A 25 8.42 -5.34 -13.24
N GLY A 26 9.18 -4.24 -13.21
CA GLY A 26 10.02 -3.90 -12.05
C GLY A 26 9.20 -3.58 -10.81
N SER A 27 8.09 -2.84 -10.95
CA SER A 27 7.22 -2.51 -9.82
C SER A 27 6.64 -3.74 -9.13
N GLN A 28 6.40 -4.84 -9.85
CA GLN A 28 5.84 -6.07 -9.28
C GLN A 28 6.86 -6.92 -8.52
N PHE A 29 8.16 -6.62 -8.64
CA PHE A 29 9.17 -7.21 -7.77
C PHE A 29 9.29 -6.52 -6.41
N LYS A 30 8.69 -5.35 -6.23
CA LYS A 30 8.62 -4.66 -4.94
C LYS A 30 7.48 -5.26 -4.11
N GLN A 31 7.72 -5.39 -2.80
CA GLN A 31 6.70 -5.85 -1.86
C GLN A 31 5.48 -4.90 -1.91
N PRO A 32 4.26 -5.40 -2.16
CA PRO A 32 3.06 -4.59 -1.99
C PRO A 32 2.84 -4.32 -0.50
N LEU A 33 2.58 -3.06 -0.14
CA LEU A 33 2.25 -2.67 1.24
C LEU A 33 0.75 -2.34 1.41
N LEU A 34 -0.06 -2.85 0.49
CA LEU A 34 -1.52 -2.95 0.57
C LEU A 34 -1.91 -4.34 0.07
N GLU A 35 -2.45 -5.18 0.95
CA GLU A 35 -2.81 -6.56 0.64
C GLU A 35 -4.10 -6.99 1.37
N PHE A 36 -4.86 -7.90 0.77
CA PHE A 36 -6.03 -8.56 1.39
C PHE A 36 -7.11 -7.61 1.97
N SER A 37 -7.35 -6.47 1.32
CA SER A 37 -8.44 -5.53 1.68
C SER A 37 -9.84 -6.15 1.54
N GLY A 38 -10.81 -5.59 2.25
CA GLY A 38 -12.24 -5.95 2.13
C GLY A 38 -12.97 -5.41 0.90
N ALA A 39 -12.24 -4.97 -0.14
CA ALA A 39 -12.83 -4.46 -1.37
C ALA A 39 -13.55 -5.58 -2.17
N CYS A 40 -14.46 -5.19 -3.07
CA CYS A 40 -15.15 -6.12 -3.96
C CYS A 40 -14.17 -6.92 -4.84
N ALA A 41 -14.60 -8.12 -5.26
CA ALA A 41 -13.86 -8.90 -6.24
C ALA A 41 -13.70 -8.11 -7.56
N GLY A 42 -12.46 -7.90 -8.00
CA GLY A 42 -12.17 -7.10 -9.19
C GLY A 42 -12.37 -5.60 -9.00
N CYS A 43 -12.32 -5.09 -7.76
CA CYS A 43 -12.37 -3.65 -7.50
C CYS A 43 -11.33 -2.89 -8.33
N GLY A 44 -11.77 -1.80 -8.98
CA GLY A 44 -10.92 -0.97 -9.83
C GLY A 44 -9.99 -0.02 -9.06
N GLU A 45 -10.18 0.17 -7.75
CA GLU A 45 -9.42 1.14 -6.94
C GLU A 45 -8.09 0.55 -6.41
N THR A 46 -8.16 -0.64 -5.82
CA THR A 46 -7.04 -1.24 -5.07
C THR A 46 -5.79 -1.55 -5.90
N PRO A 47 -5.86 -1.87 -7.21
CA PRO A 47 -4.65 -2.03 -8.02
C PRO A 47 -3.81 -0.74 -8.11
N TYR A 48 -4.45 0.43 -8.14
CA TYR A 48 -3.76 1.72 -8.17
C TYR A 48 -3.10 2.01 -6.81
N ALA A 49 -3.85 1.85 -5.72
CA ALA A 49 -3.32 2.05 -4.37
C ALA A 49 -2.15 1.10 -4.08
N LYS A 50 -2.27 -0.19 -4.45
CA LYS A 50 -1.18 -1.17 -4.34
C LYS A 50 0.08 -0.75 -5.11
N LEU A 51 -0.08 -0.26 -6.34
CA LEU A 51 1.07 0.17 -7.13
C LEU A 51 1.80 1.35 -6.48
N ILE A 52 1.06 2.32 -5.92
CA ILE A 52 1.64 3.46 -5.22
C ILE A 52 2.46 2.99 -4.01
N THR A 53 1.95 2.03 -3.23
CA THR A 53 2.69 1.50 -2.08
C THR A 53 3.96 0.73 -2.47
N GLN A 54 3.96 0.08 -3.64
CA GLN A 54 5.17 -0.57 -4.18
C GLN A 54 6.27 0.41 -4.58
N LEU A 55 5.92 1.65 -4.92
CA LEU A 55 6.88 2.68 -5.34
C LEU A 55 7.34 3.58 -4.19
N PHE A 56 6.44 3.91 -3.25
CA PHE A 56 6.69 4.93 -2.22
C PHE A 56 6.23 4.54 -0.81
N GLY A 57 5.74 3.32 -0.63
CA GLY A 57 5.07 2.89 0.61
C GLY A 57 5.98 2.85 1.84
N ASP A 58 7.30 2.83 1.68
CA ASP A 58 8.27 2.84 2.76
C ASP A 58 8.40 4.22 3.47
N ARG A 59 7.81 5.27 2.89
CA ARG A 59 7.97 6.65 3.36
C ARG A 59 6.76 7.56 3.09
N MET A 60 5.57 6.98 2.89
CA MET A 60 4.38 7.75 2.55
C MET A 60 3.43 7.95 3.74
N TYR A 61 2.79 9.12 3.76
CA TYR A 61 1.59 9.39 4.54
C TYR A 61 0.37 9.30 3.62
N ILE A 62 -0.74 8.76 4.12
CA ILE A 62 -2.02 8.68 3.42
C ILE A 62 -3.06 9.43 4.24
N ALA A 63 -3.47 10.60 3.76
CA ALA A 63 -4.72 11.24 4.12
C ALA A 63 -5.82 10.69 3.18
N ASN A 64 -6.70 9.85 3.74
CA ASN A 64 -7.75 9.19 2.98
C ASN A 64 -9.11 9.83 3.27
N ALA A 65 -9.82 10.29 2.24
CA ALA A 65 -11.17 10.81 2.40
C ALA A 65 -12.14 9.67 2.77
N THR A 66 -13.26 9.99 3.40
CA THR A 66 -14.30 9.00 3.66
C THR A 66 -14.92 8.51 2.35
N GLY A 67 -15.04 7.20 2.17
CA GLY A 67 -15.59 6.59 0.96
C GLY A 67 -15.17 5.13 0.84
N CYS A 68 -15.34 4.52 -0.34
CA CYS A 68 -14.92 3.13 -0.56
C CYS A 68 -13.48 2.88 -0.12
N SER A 69 -12.57 3.82 -0.43
CA SER A 69 -11.15 3.75 -0.05
C SER A 69 -10.89 3.75 1.44
N SER A 70 -11.70 4.45 2.25
CA SER A 70 -11.59 4.35 3.71
C SER A 70 -12.22 3.06 4.25
N ILE A 71 -13.29 2.57 3.63
CA ILE A 71 -13.95 1.33 4.04
C ILE A 71 -13.07 0.11 3.77
N TRP A 72 -12.59 -0.09 2.55
CA TRP A 72 -11.69 -1.23 2.30
C TRP A 72 -10.30 -1.01 2.89
N GLY A 73 -9.90 0.25 3.13
CA GLY A 73 -8.58 0.64 3.63
C GLY A 73 -8.42 0.57 5.14
N ASN A 74 -9.49 0.68 5.93
CA ASN A 74 -9.42 0.58 7.39
C ASN A 74 -10.80 0.36 8.05
N SER A 75 -11.47 -0.75 7.74
CA SER A 75 -12.64 -1.19 8.51
C SER A 75 -12.21 -2.10 9.66
N SER A 76 -12.22 -1.55 10.87
CA SER A 76 -11.84 -2.28 12.08
C SER A 76 -12.54 -3.65 12.16
N PRO A 77 -11.82 -4.73 12.51
CA PRO A 77 -10.43 -4.77 12.98
C PRO A 77 -9.39 -4.99 11.87
N SER A 78 -9.77 -5.05 10.60
CA SER A 78 -8.88 -5.43 9.51
C SER A 78 -8.15 -4.22 8.91
N THR A 79 -6.82 -4.27 8.90
CA THR A 79 -5.95 -3.25 8.30
C THR A 79 -5.12 -3.86 7.16
N PRO A 80 -5.44 -3.55 5.89
CA PRO A 80 -4.73 -4.13 4.73
C PRO A 80 -3.41 -3.45 4.41
N TYR A 81 -3.16 -2.26 4.96
CA TYR A 81 -1.85 -1.61 4.87
C TYR A 81 -0.88 -2.31 5.81
N THR A 82 0.27 -2.70 5.29
CA THR A 82 1.28 -3.50 5.99
C THR A 82 2.65 -2.83 5.94
N VAL A 83 3.64 -3.45 6.57
CA VAL A 83 5.03 -2.97 6.62
C VAL A 83 5.97 -3.86 5.84
N ASN A 84 7.06 -3.26 5.36
CA ASN A 84 8.18 -4.00 4.79
C ASN A 84 9.01 -4.70 5.88
N ALA A 85 10.03 -5.47 5.49
CA ALA A 85 10.92 -6.18 6.42
C ALA A 85 11.69 -5.27 7.41
N LYS A 86 11.75 -3.96 7.15
CA LYS A 86 12.34 -2.95 8.05
C LYS A 86 11.32 -2.34 9.03
N GLY A 87 10.07 -2.80 9.00
CA GLY A 87 8.97 -2.25 9.80
C GLY A 87 8.44 -0.91 9.27
N GLN A 88 8.76 -0.54 8.03
CA GLN A 88 8.31 0.71 7.41
C GLN A 88 7.12 0.46 6.50
N GLY A 89 6.10 1.31 6.56
CA GLY A 89 4.91 1.20 5.71
C GLY A 89 4.10 2.50 5.72
N PRO A 90 3.00 2.54 4.93
CA PRO A 90 2.18 3.73 4.82
C PRO A 90 1.55 4.11 6.16
N ALA A 91 1.77 5.35 6.63
CA ALA A 91 1.04 5.90 7.75
C ALA A 91 -0.33 6.38 7.26
N TRP A 92 -1.39 5.65 7.61
CA TRP A 92 -2.74 5.89 7.10
C TRP A 92 -3.63 6.57 8.14
N SER A 93 -4.41 7.58 7.71
CA SER A 93 -5.46 8.16 8.52
C SER A 93 -6.61 8.66 7.66
N ASN A 94 -7.82 8.60 8.21
CA ASN A 94 -9.04 9.17 7.64
C ASN A 94 -9.58 10.19 8.66
N SER A 95 -9.71 11.44 8.23
CA SER A 95 -10.37 12.49 9.00
C SER A 95 -11.86 12.43 8.71
N LEU A 96 -12.38 13.33 7.89
CA LEU A 96 -13.77 13.37 7.48
C LEU A 96 -13.89 13.19 5.96
N PHE A 97 -15.11 13.35 5.47
CA PHE A 97 -15.39 13.23 4.04
C PHE A 97 -14.92 14.49 3.28
N GLU A 98 -15.14 15.64 3.89
CA GLU A 98 -15.07 16.97 3.30
C GLU A 98 -13.72 17.69 3.48
N ASP A 99 -12.83 17.18 4.35
CA ASP A 99 -11.62 17.89 4.79
C ASP A 99 -10.30 17.20 4.37
N ASN A 100 -10.37 16.23 3.46
CA ASN A 100 -9.21 15.35 3.19
C ASN A 100 -7.98 16.09 2.67
N ALA A 101 -8.19 17.12 1.85
CA ALA A 101 -7.07 17.87 1.25
C ALA A 101 -6.36 18.72 2.31
N GLU A 102 -7.14 19.41 3.14
CA GLU A 102 -6.69 20.23 4.26
C GLU A 102 -6.02 19.37 5.33
N PHE A 103 -6.56 18.17 5.59
CA PHE A 103 -5.97 17.19 6.50
C PHE A 103 -4.59 16.72 6.02
N GLY A 104 -4.47 16.34 4.74
CA GLY A 104 -3.19 16.00 4.13
C GLY A 104 -2.21 17.17 4.08
N TYR A 105 -2.71 18.39 3.86
CA TYR A 105 -1.88 19.59 3.94
C TYR A 105 -1.36 19.84 5.35
N GLY A 106 -2.17 19.59 6.38
CA GLY A 106 -1.75 19.62 7.78
C GLY A 106 -0.61 18.64 8.07
N MET A 107 -0.67 17.41 7.54
CA MET A 107 0.43 16.43 7.66
C MET A 107 1.75 16.93 7.03
N LEU A 108 1.68 17.71 5.94
CA LEU A 108 2.85 18.27 5.28
C LEU A 108 3.51 19.39 6.10
N LEU A 109 2.73 20.17 6.85
CA LEU A 109 3.22 21.28 7.66
C LEU A 109 3.81 20.85 9.02
N ALA A 110 3.47 19.65 9.48
CA ALA A 110 3.81 19.13 10.81
C ALA A 110 5.28 18.73 10.95
#